data_AF-A0A8G1ZRJ3-F1
#
_entry.id   AF-A0A8G1ZRJ3-F1
#
_cell.length_a   1.000
_cell.length_b   1.000
_cell.length_c   1.000
_cell.angle_alpha   90.00
_cell.angle_beta   90.00
_cell.angle_gamma   90.00
#
_symmetry.space_group_name_H-M   'P 1'
#
loop_
_entity.id
_entity.type
_entity.pdbx_description
1 polymer ?
#
loop_
_entity_poly.entity_id
_entity_poly.type
_entity_poly.pdbx_seq_one_letter_code
_entity_poly.pdbx_strand_id
1 'polypeptide(L)'
;MTEDRGAQRLVELLADHEDDFVTQWVATVGESLSGRLSNAELERELRDLYAALRSGLASGALTSREDGFAEIRSLLVELSRNRARQGFTPTETAVSVFALKRVLEPSLTGSAEDIRAYLQLSRLLDELGLLTAEAYARTREEIISSQADQLLELSTPVVKLWDGVVAVPLVGTLDSARTQVVMERLLQALIDYNSTQAIIDITGVPAVDTQVAQHLLKTVVAARMMGADCVISGIRPQIAQTIVALGIEFGDIPTKGTLADALRHALDTIERDKRLAENRGSLL
;
A
#
# COMPACT_ATOMS: atom_id res chain seq x y z
N MET A 1 -43.15 -17.41 17.16
CA MET A 1 -43.05 -18.21 18.40
C MET A 1 -41.87 -19.19 18.41
N THR A 2 -41.51 -19.83 17.29
CA THR A 2 -40.41 -20.83 17.23
C THR A 2 -39.01 -20.24 17.03
N GLU A 3 -38.86 -19.14 16.29
CA GLU A 3 -37.57 -18.42 16.15
C GLU A 3 -37.15 -17.74 17.46
N ASP A 4 -38.11 -17.15 18.16
CA ASP A 4 -37.96 -16.48 19.45
C ASP A 4 -37.35 -17.40 20.54
N ARG A 5 -37.79 -18.68 20.57
CA ARG A 5 -37.23 -19.68 21.50
C ARG A 5 -35.79 -20.09 21.18
N GLY A 6 -35.38 -20.07 19.91
CA GLY A 6 -34.00 -20.37 19.51
C GLY A 6 -33.03 -19.28 19.93
N ALA A 7 -33.43 -18.01 19.74
CA ALA A 7 -32.65 -16.86 20.15
C ALA A 7 -32.50 -16.78 21.68
N GLN A 8 -33.60 -17.01 22.43
CA GLN A 8 -33.55 -17.06 23.88
C GLN A 8 -32.64 -18.18 24.40
N ARG A 9 -32.75 -19.39 23.82
CA ARG A 9 -31.88 -20.51 24.17
C ARG A 9 -30.41 -20.22 23.88
N LEU A 10 -30.10 -19.51 22.79
CA LEU A 10 -28.74 -19.10 22.47
C LEU A 10 -28.16 -18.12 23.51
N VAL A 11 -28.97 -17.16 23.96
CA VAL A 11 -28.57 -16.23 25.03
C VAL A 11 -28.31 -16.98 26.34
N GLU A 12 -29.16 -17.95 26.70
CA GLU A 12 -28.96 -18.80 27.88
C GLU A 12 -27.68 -19.62 27.80
N LEU A 13 -27.45 -20.30 26.66
CA LEU A 13 -26.24 -21.10 26.43
C LEU A 13 -24.95 -20.29 26.51
N LEU A 14 -24.99 -19.01 26.13
CA LEU A 14 -23.87 -18.08 26.25
C LEU A 14 -23.87 -17.30 27.57
N ALA A 15 -24.89 -17.42 28.42
CA ALA A 15 -24.92 -16.79 29.74
C ALA A 15 -24.35 -17.71 30.82
N ASP A 16 -24.57 -19.01 30.66
CA ASP A 16 -24.10 -20.03 31.58
C ASP A 16 -22.59 -20.27 31.38
N HIS A 17 -21.82 -20.28 32.48
CA HIS A 17 -20.40 -20.68 32.51
C HIS A 17 -19.45 -19.83 31.63
N GLU A 18 -19.63 -18.51 31.61
CA GLU A 18 -18.78 -17.56 30.86
C GLU A 18 -17.27 -17.80 31.01
N ASP A 19 -16.77 -17.95 32.24
CA ASP A 19 -15.34 -18.13 32.49
C ASP A 19 -14.80 -19.45 31.93
N ASP A 20 -15.54 -20.55 32.04
CA ASP A 20 -15.14 -21.83 31.46
C ASP A 20 -15.15 -21.76 29.94
N PHE A 21 -16.15 -21.08 29.37
CA PHE A 21 -16.32 -20.91 27.94
C PHE A 21 -15.18 -20.08 27.33
N VAL A 22 -14.88 -18.92 27.91
CA VAL A 22 -13.75 -18.07 27.47
C VAL A 22 -12.43 -18.84 27.62
N THR A 23 -12.24 -19.57 28.71
CA THR A 23 -11.02 -20.36 28.94
C THR A 23 -10.80 -21.40 27.83
N GLN A 24 -11.86 -22.14 27.45
CA GLN A 24 -11.80 -23.10 26.36
C GLN A 24 -11.60 -22.43 24.99
N TRP A 25 -12.19 -21.25 24.79
CA TRP A 25 -12.03 -20.49 23.56
C TRP A 25 -10.59 -19.99 23.39
N VAL A 26 -9.98 -19.43 24.45
CA VAL A 26 -8.58 -19.03 24.48
C VAL A 26 -7.67 -20.22 24.18
N ALA A 27 -7.89 -21.37 24.82
CA ALA A 27 -7.11 -22.58 24.56
C ALA A 27 -7.20 -23.01 23.09
N THR A 28 -8.42 -23.08 22.56
CA THR A 28 -8.69 -23.47 21.16
C THR A 28 -8.02 -22.54 20.15
N VAL A 29 -8.14 -21.23 20.34
CA VAL A 29 -7.53 -20.24 19.44
C VAL A 29 -6.01 -20.25 19.59
N GLY A 30 -5.51 -20.35 20.81
CA GLY A 30 -4.08 -20.37 21.13
C GLY A 30 -3.32 -21.49 20.43
N GLU A 31 -3.92 -22.69 20.31
CA GLU A 31 -3.35 -23.81 19.54
C GLU A 31 -3.06 -23.44 18.08
N SER A 32 -3.92 -22.61 17.47
CA SER A 32 -3.80 -22.22 16.06
C SER A 32 -2.81 -21.06 15.85
N LEU A 33 -2.58 -20.24 16.88
CA LEU A 33 -1.71 -19.05 16.79
C LEU A 33 -0.23 -19.34 17.05
N SER A 34 0.16 -20.60 17.34
CA SER A 34 1.56 -21.03 17.49
C SER A 34 2.41 -20.15 18.43
N GLY A 35 1.82 -19.61 19.50
CA GLY A 35 2.52 -18.76 20.48
C GLY A 35 2.86 -17.34 20.01
N ARG A 36 2.29 -16.87 18.88
CA ARG A 36 2.50 -15.51 18.36
C ARG A 36 1.88 -14.40 19.22
N LEU A 37 1.00 -14.76 20.16
CA LEU A 37 0.48 -13.87 21.18
C LEU A 37 0.70 -14.47 22.57
N SER A 38 0.81 -13.60 23.57
CA SER A 38 0.69 -14.05 24.95
C SER A 38 -0.74 -14.47 25.27
N ASN A 39 -0.90 -15.43 26.20
CA ASN A 39 -2.23 -15.86 26.66
C ASN A 39 -3.03 -14.70 27.26
N ALA A 40 -2.39 -13.77 27.97
CA ALA A 40 -3.07 -12.62 28.56
C ALA A 40 -3.62 -11.65 27.49
N GLU A 41 -2.88 -11.44 26.40
CA GLU A 41 -3.35 -10.63 25.28
C GLU A 41 -4.53 -11.30 24.56
N LEU A 42 -4.41 -12.61 24.28
CA LEU A 42 -5.46 -13.38 23.63
C LEU A 42 -6.72 -13.44 24.48
N GLU A 43 -6.59 -13.68 25.79
CA GLU A 43 -7.73 -13.72 26.70
C GLU A 43 -8.48 -12.39 26.73
N ARG A 44 -7.77 -11.27 26.84
CA ARG A 44 -8.40 -9.94 26.79
C ARG A 44 -9.15 -9.72 25.47
N GLU A 45 -8.52 -10.00 24.34
CA GLU A 45 -9.12 -9.85 23.01
C GLU A 45 -10.40 -10.69 22.87
N LEU A 46 -10.36 -11.96 23.29
CA LEU A 46 -11.52 -12.85 23.20
C LEU A 46 -12.62 -12.49 24.20
N ARG A 47 -12.28 -11.98 25.40
CA ARG A 47 -13.28 -11.48 26.36
C ARG A 47 -14.03 -10.26 25.82
N ASP A 48 -13.34 -9.33 25.19
CA ASP A 48 -13.97 -8.15 24.58
C ASP A 48 -14.93 -8.58 23.45
N LEU A 49 -14.52 -9.52 22.60
CA LEU A 49 -15.38 -10.09 21.57
C LEU A 49 -16.58 -10.85 22.14
N TYR A 50 -16.37 -11.61 23.23
CA TYR A 50 -17.44 -12.33 23.91
C TYR A 50 -18.50 -11.39 24.47
N ALA A 51 -18.07 -10.33 25.16
CA ALA A 51 -18.94 -9.32 25.74
C ALA A 51 -19.78 -8.62 24.66
N ALA A 52 -19.13 -8.21 23.57
CA ALA A 52 -19.80 -7.57 22.44
C ALA A 52 -20.80 -8.52 21.73
N LEU A 53 -20.44 -9.80 21.58
CA LEU A 53 -21.35 -10.82 21.04
C LEU A 53 -22.60 -10.97 21.89
N ARG A 54 -22.43 -11.10 23.23
CA ARG A 54 -23.54 -11.22 24.17
C ARG A 54 -24.43 -9.99 24.20
N SER A 55 -23.83 -8.80 24.16
CA SER A 55 -24.57 -7.54 24.08
C SER A 55 -25.47 -7.50 22.84
N GLY A 56 -24.93 -7.85 21.66
CA GLY A 56 -25.70 -7.88 20.42
C GLY A 56 -26.80 -8.96 20.40
N LEU A 57 -26.56 -10.12 20.99
CA LEU A 57 -27.61 -11.15 21.13
C LEU A 57 -28.71 -10.72 22.11
N ALA A 58 -28.34 -10.06 23.22
CA ALA A 58 -29.29 -9.55 24.21
C ALA A 58 -30.17 -8.42 23.67
N SER A 59 -29.73 -7.69 22.64
CA SER A 59 -30.58 -6.70 21.96
C SER A 59 -31.65 -7.31 21.04
N GLY A 60 -31.66 -8.65 20.90
CA GLY A 60 -32.57 -9.36 20.00
C GLY A 60 -32.16 -9.33 18.53
N ALA A 61 -30.94 -8.90 18.22
CA ALA A 61 -30.44 -8.87 16.85
C ALA A 61 -30.16 -10.30 16.36
N LEU A 62 -30.53 -10.61 15.12
CA LEU A 62 -30.43 -11.96 14.55
C LEU A 62 -29.34 -12.07 13.48
N THR A 63 -28.95 -10.95 12.87
CA THR A 63 -28.00 -10.88 11.76
C THR A 63 -26.85 -9.94 12.09
N SER A 64 -25.65 -10.22 11.58
CA SER A 64 -24.44 -9.45 11.91
C SER A 64 -24.52 -7.97 11.50
N ARG A 65 -25.46 -7.59 10.62
CA ARG A 65 -25.59 -6.23 10.06
C ARG A 65 -26.38 -5.28 10.96
N GLU A 66 -27.16 -5.81 11.90
CA GLU A 66 -27.99 -5.01 12.80
C GLU A 66 -27.14 -4.19 13.78
N ASP A 67 -27.72 -3.09 14.28
CA ASP A 67 -27.01 -2.13 15.15
C ASP A 67 -26.51 -2.77 16.46
N GLY A 68 -27.21 -3.80 16.96
CA GLY A 68 -26.79 -4.57 18.13
C GLY A 68 -25.40 -5.19 18.00
N PHE A 69 -24.95 -5.49 16.78
CA PHE A 69 -23.62 -6.06 16.51
C PHE A 69 -22.58 -5.02 16.05
N ALA A 70 -22.87 -3.71 16.11
CA ALA A 70 -21.92 -2.68 15.69
C ALA A 70 -20.58 -2.74 16.43
N GLU A 71 -20.62 -3.02 17.73
CA GLU A 71 -19.43 -3.12 18.57
C GLU A 71 -18.54 -4.30 18.17
N ILE A 72 -19.09 -5.52 18.06
CA ILE A 72 -18.32 -6.69 17.64
C ILE A 72 -17.76 -6.52 16.23
N ARG A 73 -18.52 -5.91 15.30
CA ARG A 73 -17.99 -5.59 13.96
C ARG A 73 -16.78 -4.67 14.04
N SER A 74 -16.83 -3.63 14.89
CA SER A 74 -15.71 -2.71 15.09
C SER A 74 -14.47 -3.42 15.65
N LEU A 75 -14.66 -4.22 16.70
CA LEU A 75 -13.57 -5.00 17.32
C LEU A 75 -12.95 -5.99 16.33
N LEU A 76 -13.75 -6.69 15.53
CA LEU A 76 -13.25 -7.64 14.53
C LEU A 76 -12.51 -6.94 13.39
N VAL A 77 -12.96 -5.76 12.96
CA VAL A 77 -12.23 -4.95 11.96
C VAL A 77 -10.88 -4.49 12.51
N GLU A 78 -10.82 -4.06 13.77
CA GLU A 78 -9.58 -3.66 14.42
C GLU A 78 -8.63 -4.85 14.61
N LEU A 79 -9.13 -5.98 15.10
CA LEU A 79 -8.41 -7.25 15.20
C LEU A 79 -7.80 -7.62 13.85
N SER A 80 -8.61 -7.70 12.78
CA SER A 80 -8.12 -8.04 11.44
C SER A 80 -7.04 -7.09 10.93
N ARG A 81 -7.18 -5.77 11.17
CA ARG A 81 -6.15 -4.79 10.81
C ARG A 81 -4.84 -5.04 11.54
N ASN A 82 -4.90 -5.28 12.84
CA ASN A 82 -3.72 -5.54 13.67
C ASN A 82 -3.04 -6.86 13.27
N ARG A 83 -3.83 -7.93 13.06
CA ARG A 83 -3.35 -9.23 12.56
C ARG A 83 -2.69 -9.12 11.20
N ALA A 84 -3.30 -8.39 10.27
CA ALA A 84 -2.70 -8.09 8.98
C ALA A 84 -1.34 -7.42 9.18
N ARG A 85 -1.25 -6.28 9.88
CA ARG A 85 0.02 -5.56 10.09
C ARG A 85 1.12 -6.42 10.72
N GLN A 86 0.76 -7.31 11.65
CA GLN A 86 1.70 -8.22 12.33
C GLN A 86 2.05 -9.49 11.53
N GLY A 87 1.49 -9.66 10.33
CA GLY A 87 1.81 -10.80 9.46
C GLY A 87 1.14 -12.11 9.84
N PHE A 88 0.00 -12.07 10.51
CA PHE A 88 -0.86 -13.25 10.64
C PHE A 88 -1.50 -13.58 9.30
N THR A 89 -1.92 -14.83 9.12
CA THR A 89 -2.68 -15.30 7.98
C THR A 89 -4.17 -15.00 8.15
N PRO A 90 -4.96 -15.02 7.06
CA PRO A 90 -6.42 -14.95 7.15
C PRO A 90 -6.99 -16.06 8.05
N THR A 91 -6.43 -17.27 7.98
CA THR A 91 -6.86 -18.40 8.82
C THR A 91 -6.59 -18.16 10.31
N GLU A 92 -5.39 -17.70 10.67
CA GLU A 92 -5.06 -17.32 12.05
C GLU A 92 -5.89 -16.13 12.55
N THR A 93 -6.43 -15.29 11.66
CA THR A 93 -7.30 -14.18 12.03
C THR A 93 -8.73 -14.67 12.26
N ALA A 94 -9.28 -15.46 11.33
CA ALA A 94 -10.66 -15.90 11.38
C ALA A 94 -10.91 -17.00 12.42
N VAL A 95 -9.86 -17.72 12.85
CA VAL A 95 -9.98 -18.73 13.91
C VAL A 95 -10.46 -18.13 15.23
N SER A 96 -10.16 -16.85 15.52
CA SER A 96 -10.73 -16.14 16.68
C SER A 96 -12.25 -16.21 16.66
N VAL A 97 -12.91 -16.12 15.51
CA VAL A 97 -14.38 -16.20 15.40
C VAL A 97 -14.87 -17.65 15.28
N PHE A 98 -14.30 -18.42 14.35
CA PHE A 98 -14.83 -19.75 14.01
C PHE A 98 -14.65 -20.80 15.11
N ALA A 99 -13.63 -20.65 15.95
CA ALA A 99 -13.40 -21.52 17.10
C ALA A 99 -14.63 -21.64 18.01
N LEU A 100 -15.43 -20.58 18.12
CA LEU A 100 -16.60 -20.53 18.98
C LEU A 100 -17.61 -21.65 18.71
N LYS A 101 -17.71 -22.10 17.45
CA LYS A 101 -18.59 -23.22 17.06
C LYS A 101 -18.22 -24.50 17.80
N ARG A 102 -16.91 -24.80 17.89
CA ARG A 102 -16.39 -25.99 18.59
C ARG A 102 -16.48 -25.85 20.10
N VAL A 103 -16.35 -24.62 20.62
CA VAL A 103 -16.44 -24.34 22.06
C VAL A 103 -17.88 -24.52 22.54
N LEU A 104 -18.87 -24.13 21.73
CA LEU A 104 -20.28 -24.30 22.09
C LEU A 104 -20.77 -25.75 21.96
N GLU A 105 -20.27 -26.52 21.00
CA GLU A 105 -20.76 -27.86 20.66
C GLU A 105 -20.93 -28.80 21.88
N PRO A 106 -19.97 -28.93 22.83
CA PRO A 106 -20.10 -29.80 24.00
C PRO A 106 -21.21 -29.40 24.98
N SER A 107 -21.70 -28.15 24.93
CA SER A 107 -22.77 -27.65 25.81
C SER A 107 -24.18 -28.00 25.30
N LEU A 108 -24.28 -28.59 24.11
CA LEU A 108 -25.56 -28.92 23.48
C LEU A 108 -26.03 -30.33 23.88
N THR A 109 -27.31 -30.46 24.20
CA THR A 109 -27.93 -31.75 24.57
C THR A 109 -28.50 -32.51 23.37
N GLY A 110 -28.51 -31.88 22.19
CA GLY A 110 -29.14 -32.40 20.97
C GLY A 110 -30.65 -32.12 20.87
N SER A 111 -31.20 -31.27 21.75
CA SER A 111 -32.61 -30.87 21.67
C SER A 111 -32.90 -30.06 20.40
N ALA A 112 -34.17 -30.03 19.98
CA ALA A 112 -34.56 -29.23 18.82
C ALA A 112 -34.32 -27.72 19.01
N GLU A 113 -34.32 -27.24 20.26
CA GLU A 113 -34.01 -25.85 20.61
C GLU A 113 -32.50 -25.59 20.53
N ASP A 114 -31.66 -26.51 21.02
CA ASP A 114 -30.20 -26.44 20.89
C ASP A 114 -29.76 -26.42 19.42
N ILE A 115 -30.36 -27.26 18.57
CA ILE A 115 -30.06 -27.28 17.13
C ILE A 115 -30.38 -25.93 16.48
N ARG A 116 -31.52 -25.32 16.84
CA ARG A 116 -31.90 -23.99 16.31
C ARG A 116 -30.94 -22.90 16.78
N ALA A 117 -30.61 -22.89 18.08
CA ALA A 117 -29.66 -21.94 18.67
C ALA A 117 -28.27 -22.05 18.00
N TYR A 118 -27.77 -23.29 17.84
CA TYR A 118 -26.49 -23.54 17.19
C TYR A 118 -26.49 -23.11 15.72
N LEU A 119 -27.54 -23.41 14.95
CA LEU A 119 -27.64 -22.97 13.55
C LEU A 119 -27.69 -21.45 13.42
N GLN A 120 -28.40 -20.77 14.33
CA GLN A 120 -28.46 -19.32 14.37
C GLN A 120 -27.08 -18.73 14.67
N LEU A 121 -26.40 -19.20 15.71
CA LEU A 121 -25.04 -18.76 16.03
C LEU A 121 -24.07 -19.07 14.89
N SER A 122 -24.16 -20.27 14.30
CA SER A 122 -23.27 -20.69 13.23
C SER A 122 -23.33 -19.73 12.03
N ARG A 123 -24.53 -19.31 11.62
CA ARG A 123 -24.73 -18.32 10.55
C ARG A 123 -24.16 -16.95 10.93
N LEU A 124 -24.43 -16.49 12.16
CA LEU A 124 -23.89 -15.22 12.65
C LEU A 124 -22.36 -15.23 12.62
N LEU A 125 -21.73 -16.31 13.10
CA LEU A 125 -20.28 -16.47 13.09
C LEU A 125 -19.70 -16.60 11.67
N ASP A 126 -20.44 -17.18 10.72
CA ASP A 126 -20.03 -17.20 9.31
C ASP A 126 -19.97 -15.79 8.73
N GLU A 127 -20.97 -14.96 9.00
CA GLU A 127 -20.97 -13.56 8.58
C GLU A 127 -19.84 -12.74 9.24
N LEU A 128 -19.65 -12.91 10.56
CA LEU A 128 -18.58 -12.23 11.30
C LEU A 128 -17.18 -12.74 10.87
N GLY A 129 -17.03 -14.02 10.61
CA GLY A 129 -15.81 -14.61 10.10
C GLY A 129 -15.47 -14.09 8.70
N LEU A 130 -16.46 -13.96 7.81
CA LEU A 130 -16.28 -13.35 6.49
C LEU A 130 -15.84 -11.88 6.61
N LEU A 131 -16.46 -11.11 7.52
CA LEU A 131 -16.05 -9.73 7.81
C LEU A 131 -14.57 -9.65 8.21
N THR A 132 -14.08 -10.59 9.04
CA THR A 132 -12.66 -10.59 9.41
C THR A 132 -11.75 -10.79 8.21
N ALA A 133 -12.12 -11.68 7.28
CA ALA A 133 -11.35 -11.95 6.07
C ALA A 133 -11.36 -10.75 5.11
N GLU A 134 -12.52 -10.10 4.91
CA GLU A 134 -12.64 -8.88 4.10
C GLU A 134 -11.80 -7.73 4.67
N ALA A 135 -11.90 -7.50 5.99
CA ALA A 135 -11.13 -6.45 6.65
C ALA A 135 -9.61 -6.72 6.58
N TYR A 136 -9.20 -8.00 6.70
CA TYR A 136 -7.82 -8.42 6.54
C TYR A 136 -7.32 -8.15 5.11
N ALA A 137 -8.07 -8.59 4.09
CA ALA A 137 -7.71 -8.43 2.68
C ALA A 137 -7.56 -6.96 2.31
N ARG A 138 -8.54 -6.13 2.67
CA ARG A 138 -8.50 -4.67 2.46
C ARG A 138 -7.26 -4.05 3.12
N THR A 139 -6.96 -4.42 4.36
CA THR A 139 -5.77 -3.89 5.05
C THR A 139 -4.48 -4.32 4.35
N ARG A 140 -4.41 -5.53 3.80
CA ARG A 140 -3.24 -5.96 3.02
C ARG A 140 -3.10 -5.23 1.70
N GLU A 141 -4.20 -4.99 0.99
CA GLU A 141 -4.19 -4.17 -0.22
C GLU A 141 -3.70 -2.75 0.06
N GLU A 142 -4.19 -2.11 1.13
CA GLU A 142 -3.73 -0.79 1.58
C GLU A 142 -2.22 -0.77 1.88
N ILE A 143 -1.71 -1.80 2.58
CA ILE A 143 -0.28 -1.92 2.89
C ILE A 143 0.54 -2.12 1.60
N ILE A 144 0.10 -3.00 0.70
CA ILE A 144 0.79 -3.26 -0.57
C ILE A 144 0.82 -1.99 -1.43
N SER A 145 -0.29 -1.27 -1.53
CA SER A 145 -0.37 -0.01 -2.28
C SER A 145 0.58 1.03 -1.71
N SER A 146 0.54 1.24 -0.38
CA SER A 146 1.43 2.21 0.27
C SER A 146 2.91 1.85 0.12
N GLN A 147 3.26 0.56 0.17
CA GLN A 147 4.62 0.10 -0.08
C GLN A 147 5.04 0.33 -1.53
N ALA A 148 4.14 0.12 -2.50
CA ALA A 148 4.40 0.42 -3.90
C ALA A 148 4.66 1.92 -4.14
N ASP A 149 3.85 2.79 -3.51
CA ASP A 149 4.02 4.23 -3.60
C ASP A 149 5.36 4.69 -2.99
N GLN A 150 5.73 4.17 -1.82
CA GLN A 150 7.02 4.47 -1.19
C GLN A 150 8.20 4.01 -2.05
N LEU A 151 8.10 2.85 -2.70
CA LEU A 151 9.11 2.39 -3.64
C LEU A 151 9.22 3.32 -4.85
N LEU A 152 8.09 3.83 -5.36
CA LEU A 152 8.09 4.82 -6.45
C LEU A 152 8.77 6.12 -6.02
N GLU A 153 8.46 6.65 -4.83
CA GLU A 153 9.09 7.88 -4.31
C GLU A 153 10.61 7.74 -4.15
N LEU A 154 11.09 6.59 -3.67
CA LEU A 154 12.52 6.31 -3.51
C LEU A 154 13.24 6.03 -4.84
N SER A 155 12.50 5.71 -5.90
CA SER A 155 13.07 5.22 -7.17
C SER A 155 13.50 6.28 -8.18
N THR A 156 13.32 7.57 -7.86
CA THR A 156 13.68 8.68 -8.77
C THR A 156 14.26 9.90 -8.04
N PRO A 157 15.41 9.79 -7.35
CA PRO A 157 15.99 10.92 -6.64
C PRO A 157 16.54 11.95 -7.63
N VAL A 158 16.00 13.17 -7.61
CA VAL A 158 16.66 14.31 -8.29
C VAL A 158 17.82 14.78 -7.42
N VAL A 159 19.03 14.75 -7.96
CA VAL A 159 20.26 15.06 -7.22
C VAL A 159 20.91 16.33 -7.77
N LYS A 160 21.36 17.23 -6.90
CA LYS A 160 22.21 18.35 -7.29
C LYS A 160 23.62 17.82 -7.55
N LEU A 161 24.09 17.91 -8.80
CA LEU A 161 25.44 17.48 -9.18
C LEU A 161 26.46 18.61 -9.06
N TRP A 162 26.03 19.84 -9.34
CA TRP A 162 26.87 21.03 -9.29
C TRP A 162 26.02 22.29 -9.07
N ASP A 163 26.66 23.42 -8.84
CA ASP A 163 25.95 24.71 -8.86
C ASP A 163 25.40 24.99 -10.26
N GLY A 164 24.07 25.09 -10.35
CA GLY A 164 23.35 25.27 -11.61
C GLY A 164 23.00 23.97 -12.34
N VAL A 165 23.37 22.79 -11.82
CA VAL A 165 23.18 21.49 -12.49
C VAL A 165 22.50 20.47 -11.57
N VAL A 166 21.35 19.96 -12.01
CA VAL A 166 20.66 18.82 -11.39
C VAL A 166 20.70 17.59 -12.31
N ALA A 167 20.59 16.40 -11.74
CA ALA A 167 20.46 15.16 -12.49
C ALA A 167 19.32 14.29 -11.98
N VAL A 168 18.72 13.56 -12.91
CA VAL A 168 17.58 12.67 -12.70
C VAL A 168 17.92 11.31 -13.29
N PRO A 169 18.42 10.37 -12.47
CA PRO A 169 18.70 9.01 -12.90
C PRO A 169 17.39 8.23 -13.04
N LEU A 170 17.18 7.64 -14.22
CA LEU A 170 16.05 6.78 -14.53
C LEU A 170 16.51 5.32 -14.48
N VAL A 171 15.91 4.53 -13.60
CA VAL A 171 16.32 3.13 -13.34
C VAL A 171 15.13 2.18 -13.51
N GLY A 172 15.28 1.12 -14.30
CA GLY A 172 14.23 0.12 -14.51
C GLY A 172 13.25 0.50 -15.60
N THR A 173 12.04 -0.06 -15.56
CA THR A 173 10.98 0.25 -16.52
C THR A 173 10.35 1.60 -16.22
N LEU A 174 10.15 2.40 -17.27
CA LEU A 174 9.46 3.68 -17.21
C LEU A 174 8.02 3.46 -17.67
N ASP A 175 7.07 3.56 -16.75
CA ASP A 175 5.65 3.65 -17.08
C ASP A 175 5.17 5.12 -17.01
N SER A 176 3.92 5.35 -17.41
CA SER A 176 3.35 6.70 -17.48
C SER A 176 3.23 7.36 -16.09
N ALA A 177 2.87 6.60 -15.05
CA ALA A 177 2.70 7.13 -13.71
C ALA A 177 4.05 7.58 -13.13
N ARG A 178 5.07 6.73 -13.25
CA ARG A 178 6.41 7.02 -12.77
C ARG A 178 7.04 8.18 -13.53
N THR A 179 6.86 8.26 -14.84
CA THR A 179 7.45 9.37 -15.61
C THR A 179 6.82 10.72 -15.28
N GLN A 180 5.55 10.74 -14.90
CA GLN A 180 4.92 11.96 -14.40
C GLN A 180 5.52 12.40 -13.05
N VAL A 181 5.71 11.47 -12.11
CA VAL A 181 6.40 11.76 -10.84
C VAL A 181 7.81 12.27 -11.07
N VAL A 182 8.57 11.65 -11.98
CA VAL A 182 9.91 12.08 -12.39
C VAL A 182 9.91 13.54 -12.87
N MET A 183 8.98 13.88 -13.76
CA MET A 183 8.86 15.21 -14.32
C MET A 183 8.53 16.24 -13.24
N GLU A 184 7.52 15.98 -12.39
CA GLU A 184 7.14 16.89 -11.30
C GLU A 184 8.30 17.14 -10.34
N ARG A 185 9.03 16.08 -9.96
CA ARG A 185 10.20 16.20 -9.08
C ARG A 185 11.35 16.97 -9.74
N LEU A 186 11.62 16.74 -11.02
CA LEU A 186 12.63 17.50 -11.77
C LEU A 186 12.29 18.99 -11.78
N LEU A 187 11.07 19.34 -12.16
CA LEU A 187 10.64 20.74 -12.25
C LEU A 187 10.72 21.44 -10.90
N GLN A 188 10.32 20.77 -9.81
CA GLN A 188 10.45 21.31 -8.46
C GLN A 188 11.93 21.52 -8.08
N ALA A 189 12.79 20.52 -8.34
CA ALA A 189 14.21 20.61 -8.02
C ALA A 189 14.94 21.70 -8.81
N LEU A 190 14.54 21.97 -10.06
CA LEU A 190 15.09 23.08 -10.84
C LEU A 190 14.88 24.44 -10.15
N ILE A 191 13.71 24.63 -9.53
CA ILE A 191 13.40 25.83 -8.74
C ILE A 191 14.18 25.82 -7.43
N ASP A 192 14.07 24.74 -6.65
CA ASP A 192 14.64 24.65 -5.30
C ASP A 192 16.17 24.85 -5.31
N TYR A 193 16.85 24.32 -6.33
CA TYR A 193 18.29 24.44 -6.50
C TYR A 193 18.71 25.57 -7.44
N ASN A 194 17.77 26.38 -7.96
CA ASN A 194 18.01 27.45 -8.93
C ASN A 194 18.92 27.01 -10.09
N SER A 195 18.59 25.87 -10.70
CA SER A 195 19.42 25.22 -11.70
C SER A 195 18.95 25.51 -13.12
N THR A 196 19.90 25.85 -14.01
CA THR A 196 19.64 26.15 -15.43
C THR A 196 19.98 24.97 -16.34
N GLN A 197 20.52 23.88 -15.78
CA GLN A 197 20.86 22.67 -16.51
C GLN A 197 20.29 21.44 -15.80
N ALA A 198 19.65 20.55 -16.56
CA ALA A 198 19.17 19.26 -16.11
C ALA A 198 19.82 18.12 -16.90
N ILE A 199 20.28 17.08 -16.21
CA ILE A 199 20.77 15.86 -16.84
C ILE A 199 19.76 14.74 -16.62
N ILE A 200 19.19 14.22 -17.69
CA ILE A 200 18.30 13.06 -17.61
C ILE A 200 19.12 11.82 -17.95
N ASP A 201 19.45 11.00 -16.95
CA ASP A 201 20.32 9.85 -17.12
C ASP A 201 19.50 8.57 -17.32
N ILE A 202 19.50 8.03 -18.53
CA ILE A 202 18.81 6.79 -18.88
C ILE A 202 19.73 5.55 -18.79
N THR A 203 20.89 5.65 -18.15
CA THR A 203 21.82 4.52 -17.99
C THR A 203 21.16 3.30 -17.34
N GLY A 204 20.18 3.50 -16.45
CA GLY A 204 19.44 2.43 -15.77
C GLY A 204 18.23 1.90 -16.54
N VAL A 205 17.92 2.42 -17.73
CA VAL A 205 16.76 2.03 -18.54
C VAL A 205 17.17 0.92 -19.53
N PRO A 206 16.60 -0.30 -19.44
CA PRO A 206 17.07 -1.44 -20.24
C PRO A 206 16.69 -1.36 -21.73
N ALA A 207 15.55 -0.74 -22.04
CA ALA A 207 15.07 -0.54 -23.40
C ALA A 207 14.25 0.76 -23.49
N VAL A 208 14.37 1.45 -24.62
CA VAL A 208 13.58 2.65 -24.93
C VAL A 208 12.56 2.28 -25.98
N ASP A 209 11.28 2.48 -25.68
CA ASP A 209 10.17 2.38 -26.63
C ASP A 209 9.63 3.76 -27.01
N THR A 210 8.58 3.80 -27.82
CA THR A 210 7.94 5.05 -28.24
C THR A 210 7.30 5.81 -27.09
N GLN A 211 6.77 5.15 -26.07
CA GLN A 211 6.12 5.81 -24.92
C GLN A 211 7.16 6.48 -24.02
N VAL A 212 8.24 5.77 -23.69
CA VAL A 212 9.35 6.28 -22.90
C VAL A 212 9.94 7.52 -23.56
N ALA A 213 10.20 7.45 -24.86
CA ALA A 213 10.74 8.58 -25.61
C ALA A 213 9.81 9.80 -25.61
N GLN A 214 8.50 9.61 -25.81
CA GLN A 214 7.53 10.70 -25.74
C GLN A 214 7.49 11.37 -24.37
N HIS A 215 7.58 10.59 -23.30
CA HIS A 215 7.60 11.13 -21.94
C HIS A 215 8.91 11.87 -21.62
N LEU A 216 10.05 11.39 -22.11
CA LEU A 216 11.32 12.12 -22.03
C LEU A 216 11.22 13.47 -22.75
N LEU A 217 10.69 13.50 -23.97
CA LEU A 217 10.51 14.72 -24.74
C LEU A 217 9.61 15.73 -24.01
N LYS A 218 8.47 15.28 -23.46
CA LYS A 218 7.59 16.14 -22.64
C LYS A 218 8.32 16.74 -21.44
N THR A 219 9.12 15.93 -20.75
CA THR A 219 9.91 16.35 -19.60
C THR A 219 10.93 17.42 -19.98
N VAL A 220 11.65 17.23 -21.09
CA VAL A 220 12.62 18.19 -21.62
C VAL A 220 11.94 19.51 -22.01
N VAL A 221 10.79 19.44 -22.70
CA VAL A 221 10.02 20.64 -23.07
C VAL A 221 9.56 21.40 -21.83
N ALA A 222 9.03 20.70 -20.83
CA ALA A 222 8.58 21.33 -19.58
C ALA A 222 9.74 22.00 -18.82
N ALA A 223 10.90 21.35 -18.71
CA ALA A 223 12.08 21.92 -18.08
C ALA A 223 12.59 23.17 -18.85
N ARG A 224 12.57 23.14 -20.19
CA ARG A 224 12.91 24.30 -21.01
C ARG A 224 11.96 25.47 -20.81
N MET A 225 10.66 25.21 -20.61
CA MET A 225 9.69 26.25 -20.26
C MET A 225 9.97 26.89 -18.89
N MET A 226 10.64 26.17 -17.99
CA MET A 226 11.12 26.68 -16.70
C MET A 226 12.49 27.40 -16.80
N GLY A 227 13.05 27.54 -18.00
CA GLY A 227 14.34 28.19 -18.22
C GLY A 227 15.55 27.29 -17.97
N ALA A 228 15.37 25.97 -17.96
CA ALA A 228 16.46 25.00 -17.81
C ALA A 228 16.65 24.18 -19.09
N ASP A 229 17.88 24.11 -19.59
CA ASP A 229 18.21 23.22 -20.71
C ASP A 229 18.48 21.80 -20.21
N CYS A 230 18.10 20.81 -21.01
CA CYS A 230 18.29 19.40 -20.68
C CYS A 230 19.33 18.74 -21.58
N VAL A 231 20.15 17.86 -21.00
CA VAL A 231 20.99 16.91 -21.72
C VAL A 231 20.59 15.49 -21.34
N ILE A 232 20.45 14.61 -22.33
CA ILE A 232 20.16 13.19 -22.10
C ILE A 232 21.48 12.42 -22.03
N SER A 233 21.65 11.64 -20.97
CA SER A 233 22.82 10.80 -20.72
C SER A 233 22.48 9.31 -20.76
N GLY A 234 23.48 8.46 -20.95
CA GLY A 234 23.30 7.00 -20.97
C GLY A 234 22.87 6.44 -22.32
N ILE A 235 23.02 7.20 -23.41
CA ILE A 235 22.69 6.76 -24.78
C ILE A 235 23.76 5.78 -25.26
N ARG A 236 23.53 4.48 -25.02
CA ARG A 236 24.37 3.38 -25.50
C ARG A 236 24.09 3.08 -26.98
N PRO A 237 25.01 2.42 -27.73
CA PRO A 237 24.80 2.10 -29.14
C PRO A 237 23.48 1.38 -29.44
N GLN A 238 23.07 0.44 -28.58
CA GLN A 238 21.80 -0.28 -28.72
C GLN A 238 20.59 0.64 -28.61
N ILE A 239 20.59 1.55 -27.62
CA ILE A 239 19.50 2.52 -27.40
C ILE A 239 19.41 3.48 -28.59
N ALA A 240 20.56 3.98 -29.08
CA ALA A 240 20.60 4.86 -30.25
C ALA A 240 20.02 4.18 -31.50
N GLN A 241 20.36 2.90 -31.74
CA GLN A 241 19.77 2.13 -32.85
C GLN A 241 18.26 1.99 -32.71
N THR A 242 17.75 1.71 -31.51
CA THR A 242 16.32 1.60 -31.25
C THR A 242 15.60 2.93 -31.50
N ILE A 243 16.13 4.04 -31.00
CA ILE A 243 15.57 5.38 -31.22
C ILE A 243 15.44 5.69 -32.71
N VAL A 244 16.50 5.41 -33.48
CA VAL A 244 16.53 5.62 -34.95
C VAL A 244 15.53 4.70 -35.65
N ALA A 245 15.48 3.42 -35.27
CA ALA A 245 14.56 2.44 -35.86
C ALA A 245 13.08 2.77 -35.60
N LEU A 246 12.78 3.37 -34.44
CA LEU A 246 11.45 3.83 -34.07
C LEU A 246 11.06 5.18 -34.68
N GLY A 247 11.99 5.86 -35.36
CA GLY A 247 11.75 7.19 -35.95
C GLY A 247 11.54 8.29 -34.90
N ILE A 248 12.11 8.13 -33.70
CA ILE A 248 12.04 9.15 -32.64
C ILE A 248 13.07 10.24 -32.93
N GLU A 249 12.62 11.48 -33.01
CA GLU A 249 13.47 12.64 -33.21
C GLU A 249 13.68 13.41 -31.90
N PHE A 250 14.90 13.39 -31.36
CA PHE A 250 15.28 14.22 -30.21
C PHE A 250 15.64 15.67 -30.61
N GLY A 251 15.62 15.99 -31.91
CA GLY A 251 15.91 17.33 -32.42
C GLY A 251 17.23 17.89 -31.88
N ASP A 252 17.17 19.10 -31.32
CA ASP A 252 18.32 19.82 -30.77
C ASP A 252 18.69 19.43 -29.34
N ILE A 253 18.07 18.37 -28.77
CA ILE A 253 18.36 17.94 -27.40
C ILE A 253 19.75 17.29 -27.37
N PRO A 254 20.72 17.85 -26.63
CA PRO A 254 22.04 17.26 -26.53
C PRO A 254 21.97 15.85 -25.92
N THR A 255 22.67 14.90 -26.55
CA THR A 255 22.78 13.51 -26.07
C THR A 255 24.24 13.15 -25.79
N LYS A 256 24.47 12.37 -24.74
CA LYS A 256 25.80 11.87 -24.34
C LYS A 256 25.74 10.40 -23.95
N GLY A 257 26.84 9.69 -24.18
CA GLY A 257 26.95 8.28 -23.83
C GLY A 257 27.12 8.03 -22.33
N THR A 258 27.65 9.00 -21.57
CA THR A 258 27.95 8.86 -20.14
C THR A 258 27.50 10.06 -19.33
N LEU A 259 27.23 9.86 -18.03
CA LEU A 259 26.86 10.94 -17.11
C LEU A 259 27.97 11.98 -17.00
N ALA A 260 29.22 11.53 -17.01
CA ALA A 260 30.39 12.42 -16.97
C ALA A 260 30.46 13.36 -18.18
N ASP A 261 30.17 12.86 -19.39
CA ASP A 261 30.18 13.70 -20.59
C ASP A 261 28.99 14.66 -20.64
N ALA A 262 27.85 14.26 -20.08
CA ALA A 262 26.69 15.12 -19.90
C ALA A 262 26.97 16.25 -18.91
N LEU A 263 27.61 15.93 -17.78
CA LEU A 263 28.00 16.93 -16.80
C LEU A 263 29.01 17.92 -17.37
N ARG A 264 30.03 17.44 -18.08
CA ARG A 264 31.00 18.32 -18.77
C ARG A 264 30.29 19.27 -19.73
N HIS A 265 29.35 18.77 -20.51
CA HIS A 265 28.57 19.59 -21.43
C HIS A 265 27.74 20.66 -20.72
N ALA A 266 27.04 20.30 -19.64
CA ALA A 266 26.25 21.25 -18.86
C ALA A 266 27.11 22.38 -18.26
N LEU A 267 28.28 22.03 -17.71
CA LEU A 267 29.22 23.00 -17.16
C LEU A 267 29.77 23.94 -18.24
N ASP A 268 30.15 23.41 -19.41
CA ASP A 268 30.60 24.21 -20.55
C ASP A 268 29.52 25.22 -21.00
N THR A 269 28.25 24.82 -20.98
CA THR A 269 27.12 25.70 -21.34
C THR A 269 26.97 26.83 -20.32
N ILE A 270 26.99 26.51 -19.02
CA ILE A 270 26.91 27.53 -17.95
C ILE A 270 28.07 28.53 -18.06
N GLU A 271 29.29 28.07 -18.33
CA GLU A 271 30.43 28.96 -18.52
C GLU A 271 30.27 29.89 -19.72
N ARG A 272 29.74 29.38 -20.83
CA ARG A 272 29.47 30.20 -22.03
C ARG A 272 28.43 31.28 -21.74
N ASP A 273 27.33 30.92 -21.08
CA ASP A 273 26.26 31.85 -20.75
C ASP A 273 26.74 32.97 -19.82
N LYS A 274 27.58 32.63 -18.83
CA LYS A 274 28.24 33.62 -17.96
C LYS A 274 29.10 34.60 -18.76
N ARG A 275 29.96 34.11 -19.65
CA ARG A 275 30.82 34.96 -20.50
C ARG A 275 30.00 35.87 -21.43
N LEU A 276 28.88 35.37 -21.96
CA LEU A 276 27.97 36.16 -22.79
C LEU A 276 27.25 37.25 -22.00
N ALA A 277 26.86 36.97 -20.75
CA ALA A 277 26.27 37.96 -19.85
C ALA A 277 27.27 39.05 -19.46
N GLU A 278 28.52 38.69 -19.13
CA GLU A 278 29.60 39.62 -18.81
C GLU A 278 29.93 40.56 -19.98
N ASN A 279 30.03 40.04 -21.20
CA ASN A 279 30.30 40.85 -22.39
C ASN A 279 29.16 41.82 -22.71
N ARG A 280 27.91 41.46 -22.41
CA ARG A 280 26.75 42.36 -22.57
C ARG A 280 26.71 43.45 -21.50
N GLY A 281 27.14 43.15 -20.27
CA GLY A 281 27.23 44.12 -19.18
C GLY A 281 28.35 45.15 -19.35
N SER A 282 29.42 44.82 -20.09
CA SER A 282 30.52 45.76 -20.38
C SER A 282 30.23 46.75 -21.53
N LEU A 283 29.10 46.61 -22.22
CA LEU A 283 28.68 47.44 -23.36
C LEU A 283 27.57 48.45 -23.02
N LEU A 284 27.16 48.50 -21.74
CA LEU A 284 26.20 49.47 -21.18
C LEU A 284 26.91 50.35 -20.15
#